data_AF-O27318-F1
#
_entry.id   AF-O27318-F1
#
_cell.length_a   1.000
_cell.length_b   1.000
_cell.length_c   1.000
_cell.angle_alpha   90.00
_cell.angle_beta   90.00
_cell.angle_gamma   90.00
#
_symmetry.space_group_name_H-M   'P 1'
#
loop_
_entity.id
_entity.type
_entity.pdbx_description
1 polymer ?
#
loop_
_entity_poly.entity_id
_entity_poly.type
_entity_poly.pdbx_seq_one_letter_code
_entity_poly.pdbx_strand_id
1 'polypeptide(L)'
;MMDILIIAEYTLLASLAVFSIAAVRIATRRNIRMGLVGISGLNIAIATILILINRMYGIGFCRDIAYALVLLGPVGTIAFARVLRG
;
A
#
# COMPACT_ATOMS: atom_id res chain seq x y z
N MET A 1 22.27 -15.51 -9.70
CA MET A 1 21.86 -14.77 -8.47
C MET A 1 20.78 -13.75 -8.77
N MET A 2 20.87 -13.01 -9.88
CA MET A 2 19.79 -12.09 -10.28
C MET A 2 18.47 -12.83 -10.55
N ASP A 3 18.51 -14.07 -11.03
CA ASP A 3 17.30 -14.84 -11.34
C ASP A 3 16.41 -15.11 -10.11
N ILE A 4 17.02 -15.50 -8.98
CA ILE A 4 16.25 -15.73 -7.75
C ILE A 4 15.63 -14.44 -7.22
N LEU A 5 16.31 -13.29 -7.41
CA LEU A 5 15.78 -11.99 -7.03
C LEU A 5 14.56 -11.64 -7.88
N ILE A 6 14.64 -11.77 -9.20
CA ILE A 6 13.52 -11.48 -10.11
C ILE A 6 12.31 -12.37 -9.79
N ILE A 7 12.52 -13.68 -9.58
CA ILE A 7 11.45 -14.60 -9.20
C ILE A 7 10.80 -14.19 -7.87
N ALA A 8 11.60 -13.75 -6.90
CA ALA A 8 11.11 -13.27 -5.62
C ALA A 8 10.28 -11.98 -5.76
N GLU A 9 10.71 -11.04 -6.61
CA GLU A 9 9.97 -9.79 -6.87
C GLU A 9 8.60 -10.06 -7.52
N TYR A 10 8.54 -10.95 -8.51
CA TYR A 10 7.26 -11.35 -9.12
C TYR A 10 6.34 -12.07 -8.13
N THR A 11 6.90 -12.96 -7.30
CA THR A 11 6.13 -13.65 -6.25
C THR A 11 5.61 -12.66 -5.21
N LEU A 12 6.43 -11.67 -4.83
CA LEU A 12 6.06 -10.60 -3.91
C LEU A 12 4.94 -9.74 -4.50
N LEU A 13 5.01 -9.36 -5.77
CA LEU A 13 3.93 -8.66 -6.48
C LEU A 13 2.61 -9.44 -6.41
N ALA A 14 2.64 -10.74 -6.69
CA ALA A 14 1.45 -11.58 -6.62
C ALA A 14 0.86 -11.60 -5.21
N SER A 15 1.70 -11.73 -4.18
CA SER A 15 1.26 -11.69 -2.78
C SER A 15 0.65 -10.34 -2.38
N LEU A 16 1.24 -9.23 -2.83
CA LEU A 16 0.76 -7.87 -2.57
C LEU A 16 -0.55 -7.60 -3.30
N ALA A 17 -0.73 -8.16 -4.50
CA ALA A 17 -1.99 -8.09 -5.23
C ALA A 17 -3.12 -8.76 -4.45
N VAL A 18 -2.90 -9.98 -3.93
CA VAL A 18 -3.88 -10.67 -3.08
C VAL A 18 -4.13 -9.91 -1.78
N PHE A 19 -3.07 -9.41 -1.15
CA PHE A 19 -3.17 -8.61 0.07
C PHE A 19 -3.96 -7.30 -0.15
N SER A 20 -3.80 -6.64 -1.30
CA SER A 20 -4.55 -5.42 -1.62
C SER A 20 -6.06 -5.68 -1.73
N ILE A 21 -6.47 -6.79 -2.34
CA ILE A 21 -7.87 -7.22 -2.40
C ILE A 21 -8.40 -7.49 -0.98
N ALA A 22 -7.62 -8.18 -0.14
CA ALA A 22 -7.99 -8.44 1.24
C ALA A 22 -8.11 -7.14 2.07
N ALA A 23 -7.21 -6.18 1.85
CA ALA A 23 -7.21 -4.88 2.50
C ALA A 23 -8.45 -4.06 2.13
N VAL A 24 -8.85 -4.07 0.84
CA VAL A 24 -10.12 -3.47 0.39
C VAL A 24 -11.31 -4.10 1.11
N ARG A 25 -11.36 -5.43 1.22
CA ARG A 25 -12.44 -6.14 1.94
C ARG A 25 -12.50 -5.74 3.42
N ILE A 26 -11.36 -5.52 4.07
CA ILE A 26 -11.30 -5.03 5.45
C ILE A 26 -11.78 -3.58 5.53
N ALA A 27 -11.42 -2.75 4.54
CA ALA A 27 -11.81 -1.35 4.47
C ALA A 27 -13.33 -1.16 4.34
N THR A 28 -14.04 -2.07 3.66
CA THR A 28 -15.51 -2.03 3.51
C THR A 28 -16.27 -2.50 4.75
N ARG A 29 -15.59 -2.91 5.84
CA ARG A 29 -16.28 -3.32 7.08
C ARG A 29 -16.92 -2.09 7.75
N ARG A 30 -18.09 -2.28 8.37
CA ARG A 30 -18.90 -1.22 9.03
C ARG A 30 -18.17 -0.49 10.17
N ASN A 31 -17.10 -1.07 10.71
CA ASN A 31 -16.37 -0.49 11.83
C ASN A 31 -15.30 0.47 11.32
N ILE A 32 -15.37 1.72 11.75
CA ILE A 32 -14.40 2.79 11.43
C ILE A 32 -12.95 2.34 11.65
N ARG A 33 -12.67 1.64 12.76
CA ARG A 33 -11.34 1.08 13.06
C ARG A 33 -10.85 0.10 11.98
N MET A 34 -11.73 -0.78 11.52
CA MET A 34 -11.39 -1.73 10.43
C MET A 34 -11.23 -1.00 9.10
N GLY A 35 -12.05 0.02 8.84
CA GLY A 35 -11.91 0.93 7.70
C GLY A 35 -10.50 1.51 7.61
N LEU A 36 -10.03 2.11 8.71
CA LEU A 36 -8.69 2.71 8.81
C LEU A 36 -7.57 1.68 8.63
N VAL A 37 -7.70 0.50 9.27
CA VAL A 37 -6.72 -0.58 9.14
C VAL A 37 -6.64 -1.09 7.69
N GLY A 38 -7.80 -1.28 7.05
CA GLY A 38 -7.87 -1.71 5.65
C GLY A 38 -7.25 -0.69 4.70
N ILE A 39 -7.58 0.59 4.85
CA ILE A 39 -7.00 1.68 4.02
C ILE A 39 -5.50 1.81 4.27
N SER A 40 -5.04 1.72 5.51
CA SER A 40 -3.60 1.78 5.84
C SER A 40 -2.83 0.61 5.25
N GLY A 41 -3.39 -0.60 5.33
CA GLY A 41 -2.81 -1.79 4.71
C GLY A 41 -2.77 -1.66 3.19
N LEU A 42 -3.85 -1.18 2.57
CA LEU A 42 -3.92 -0.93 1.14
C LEU A 42 -2.88 0.10 0.68
N ASN A 43 -2.71 1.18 1.44
CA ASN A 43 -1.72 2.23 1.17
C ASN A 43 -0.30 1.66 1.12
N ILE A 44 0.07 0.84 2.12
CA ILE A 44 1.39 0.18 2.15
C ILE A 44 1.53 -0.78 0.97
N ALA A 45 0.50 -1.60 0.69
CA ALA A 45 0.53 -2.56 -0.41
C ALA A 45 0.80 -1.89 -1.77
N ILE A 46 0.05 -0.83 -2.07
CA ILE A 46 0.20 -0.07 -3.32
C ILE A 46 1.56 0.62 -3.38
N ALA A 47 2.02 1.23 -2.29
CA ALA A 47 3.33 1.86 -2.23
C ALA A 47 4.46 0.86 -2.50
N THR A 48 4.41 -0.33 -1.90
CA THR A 48 5.40 -1.38 -2.13
C THR A 48 5.34 -1.89 -3.58
N ILE A 49 4.15 -2.10 -4.14
CA ILE A 49 3.99 -2.47 -5.56
C ILE A 49 4.65 -1.44 -6.47
N LEU A 50 4.40 -0.15 -6.23
CA LEU A 50 4.96 0.93 -7.04
C LEU A 50 6.49 1.02 -6.95
N ILE A 51 7.07 0.81 -5.77
CA ILE A 51 8.54 0.75 -5.60
C ILE A 51 9.11 -0.43 -6.40
N LEU A 52 8.43 -1.58 -6.37
CA LEU A 52 8.87 -2.77 -7.07
C LEU A 52 8.80 -2.60 -8.59
N ILE A 53 7.71 -1.99 -9.09
CA ILE A 53 7.56 -1.61 -10.51
C ILE A 53 8.63 -0.61 -10.92
N ASN A 54 8.92 0.39 -10.08
CA ASN A 54 10.02 1.34 -10.34
C ASN A 54 11.36 0.61 -10.48
N ARG A 55 11.64 -0.38 -9.61
CA ARG A 55 12.89 -1.15 -9.65
C ARG A 55 13.02 -2.01 -10.89
N MET A 56 11.93 -2.62 -11.37
CA MET A 56 11.94 -3.48 -12.56
C MET A 56 11.98 -2.69 -13.88
N TYR A 57 11.22 -1.60 -13.97
CA TYR A 57 11.01 -0.87 -15.23
C TYR A 57 11.68 0.51 -15.28
N GLY A 58 12.26 0.99 -14.19
CA GLY A 58 12.93 2.30 -14.12
C GLY A 58 11.98 3.50 -14.17
N ILE A 59 10.67 3.30 -13.97
CA ILE A 59 9.65 4.35 -14.11
C ILE A 59 9.70 5.28 -12.89
N GLY A 60 10.41 6.41 -12.99
CA GLY A 60 10.59 7.37 -11.88
C GLY A 60 9.30 7.83 -11.22
N PHE A 61 8.23 8.02 -12.01
CA PHE A 61 6.92 8.45 -11.54
C PHE A 61 6.30 7.52 -10.47
N CYS A 62 6.51 6.20 -10.60
CA CYS A 62 6.01 5.23 -9.63
C CYS A 62 6.64 5.45 -8.25
N ARG A 63 7.92 5.83 -8.21
CA ARG A 63 8.64 6.09 -6.96
C ARG A 63 8.11 7.33 -6.25
N ASP A 64 7.83 8.40 -6.99
CA ASP A 64 7.30 9.64 -6.42
C ASP A 64 5.91 9.43 -5.83
N ILE A 65 5.04 8.69 -6.53
CA ILE A 65 3.71 8.32 -6.02
C ILE A 65 3.85 7.42 -4.78
N ALA A 66 4.76 6.45 -4.79
CA ALA A 66 4.97 5.57 -3.64
C ALA A 66 5.39 6.36 -2.38
N TYR A 67 6.31 7.31 -2.53
CA TYR A 67 6.70 8.18 -1.42
C TYR A 67 5.54 9.06 -0.95
N ALA A 68 4.75 9.61 -1.88
CA ALA A 68 3.56 10.38 -1.54
C ALA A 68 2.54 9.53 -0.77
N LEU A 69 2.27 8.29 -1.20
CA LEU A 69 1.38 7.35 -0.49
C LEU A 69 1.88 7.05 0.93
N VAL A 70 3.16 6.73 1.09
CA VAL A 70 3.75 6.43 2.40
C VAL A 70 3.67 7.64 3.34
N LEU A 71 3.90 8.84 2.82
CA LEU A 71 3.86 10.08 3.60
C LEU A 71 2.42 10.50 3.94
N LEU A 72 1.49 10.40 2.98
CA LEU A 72 0.10 10.80 3.15
C LEU A 72 -0.74 9.80 3.94
N GLY A 73 -0.36 8.51 4.00
CA GLY A 73 -1.08 7.49 4.77
C GLY A 73 -1.25 7.85 6.26
N PRO A 74 -0.16 8.15 7.00
CA PRO A 74 -0.23 8.63 8.37
C PRO A 74 -0.99 9.95 8.49
N VAL A 75 -0.81 10.88 7.54
CA VAL A 75 -1.51 12.18 7.54
C VAL A 75 -3.02 11.99 7.50
N GLY A 76 -3.52 11.12 6.62
CA GLY A 76 -4.94 10.77 6.54
C GLY A 76 -5.46 10.14 7.84
N THR A 77 -4.65 9.31 8.48
CA THR A 77 -5.02 8.67 9.77
C THR A 77 -5.11 9.69 10.91
N ILE A 78 -4.17 10.63 10.97
CA ILE A 78 -4.16 11.70 11.98
C ILE A 78 -5.35 12.66 11.76
N ALA A 79 -5.60 13.06 10.51
CA ALA A 79 -6.73 13.91 10.16
C ALA A 79 -8.05 13.25 10.56
N PHE A 80 -8.20 11.94 10.29
CA PHE A 80 -9.39 11.19 10.67
C PHE A 80 -9.52 11.05 12.20
N ALA A 81 -8.43 10.81 12.92
CA ALA A 81 -8.43 10.76 14.39
C ALA A 81 -8.83 12.11 15.02
N ARG A 82 -8.51 13.24 14.39
CA ARG A 82 -8.97 14.57 14.81
C ARG A 82 -10.48 14.74 14.61
N VAL A 83 -11.02 14.27 13.48
CA VAL A 83 -12.46 14.33 13.20
C VAL A 83 -13.25 13.45 14.18
N LEU A 84 -12.74 12.27 14.53
CA LEU A 84 -13.43 11.36 15.45
C LEU A 84 -13.39 11.77 16.94
N ARG A 85 -12.49 12.67 17.31
CA ARG A 85 -12.42 13.23 18.68
C ARG A 85 -13.35 14.43 18.87
N GLY A 86 -13.99 14.92 17.81
CA GLY A 86 -15.06 15.90 17.89
C GLY A 86 -16.35 15.24 18.36
#